data_AF-A0AA95F455-F1
#
_entry.id   AF-A0AA95F455-F1
#
_cell.length_a   1.000
_cell.length_b   1.000
_cell.length_c   1.000
_cell.angle_alpha   90.00
_cell.angle_beta   90.00
_cell.angle_gamma   90.00
#
_symmetry.space_group_name_H-M   'P 1'
#
loop_
_entity.id
_entity.type
_entity.pdbx_description
1 polymer ?
#
loop_
_entity_poly.entity_id
_entity_poly.type
_entity_poly.pdbx_seq_one_letter_code
_entity_poly.pdbx_strand_id
1 'polypeptide(L)'
;MNRYFVRGEGRHEPPRRAYARIDHIELADGDGEGDVVIAFDAVDAEWDGFTRDGPFSLDRPGDEIAWLWKRRFKGGVTQFEGPDPFDEIPLYEIEVSLPRHRINLHVLQEYVRGTELGWVQIDLGPDASIPCDVYGGLFMPAIPSKHEASFVSEETSAALDRIFNMDDWPSADPAEVERILASRCRLDQLIALDIGQGSANALVCECGAPNYYFDVGCGVYRNAKTAPTSLEFCTHAHPPVILSHWDADHWSAASLDADLRKRDWIAPRQTVGPKHLAFAATILNDNGAIHILDRIPGAPPISWSRRAQTFELRHCTGKSRNGSGLALVVTDRDVDRSWVLTGDAGYHEIGGPAPAPVSAVTVPHHGARMAAKSKPPKPSEGYARLLYSFGPGNSHGSTNVRHPTQHAIDKHLTAGWSHTMWSKDCGGEGVGVPPVLTTADHAASSPHDHLGGAAAGWTSPPSPPDHLVNDCHKKMPVTQV
;
A
#
# COMPACT_ATOMS: atom_id res chain seq x y z
N MET A 1 -5.29 17.88 -9.32
CA MET A 1 -5.39 16.71 -8.43
C MET A 1 -6.85 16.44 -8.13
N ASN A 2 -7.29 15.20 -8.30
CA ASN A 2 -8.66 14.79 -8.01
C ASN A 2 -9.02 15.04 -6.54
N ARG A 3 -10.22 15.60 -6.29
CA ARG A 3 -10.72 15.92 -4.93
C ARG A 3 -10.81 14.70 -4.00
N TYR A 4 -10.90 13.50 -4.56
CA TYR A 4 -10.88 12.24 -3.81
C TYR A 4 -9.61 12.08 -2.95
N PHE A 5 -8.49 12.66 -3.39
CA PHE A 5 -7.20 12.59 -2.69
C PHE A 5 -6.98 13.75 -1.71
N VAL A 6 -7.80 14.80 -1.75
CA VAL A 6 -7.60 16.00 -0.93
C VAL A 6 -8.30 15.82 0.41
N ARG A 7 -7.54 15.89 1.51
CA ARG A 7 -8.08 15.76 2.87
C ARG A 7 -9.12 16.86 3.15
N GLY A 8 -10.31 16.45 3.59
CA GLY A 8 -11.42 17.36 3.89
C GLY A 8 -12.23 17.79 2.66
N GLU A 9 -11.80 17.41 1.46
CA GLU A 9 -12.62 17.44 0.26
C GLU A 9 -13.09 16.02 -0.08
N GLY A 10 -13.88 15.92 -1.15
CA GLY A 10 -14.44 14.67 -1.63
C GLY A 10 -15.90 14.84 -2.02
N ARG A 11 -16.59 13.73 -2.12
CA ARG A 11 -18.03 13.69 -2.45
C ARG A 11 -18.83 13.38 -1.18
N HIS A 12 -19.81 14.22 -0.90
CA HIS A 12 -20.66 14.12 0.30
C HIS A 12 -21.97 13.35 0.05
N GLU A 13 -22.21 12.97 -1.21
CA GLU A 13 -23.38 12.20 -1.61
C GLU A 13 -22.89 10.94 -2.37
N PRO A 14 -23.43 9.75 -2.04
CA PRO A 14 -23.20 8.55 -2.82
C PRO A 14 -23.73 8.73 -4.25
N PRO A 15 -23.10 8.10 -5.26
CA PRO A 15 -23.69 8.08 -6.59
C PRO A 15 -24.94 7.22 -6.56
N ARG A 16 -25.92 7.46 -7.43
CA ARG A 16 -27.10 6.57 -7.55
C ARG A 16 -26.71 5.21 -8.10
N ARG A 17 -25.74 5.20 -9.00
CA ARG A 17 -25.22 4.01 -9.66
C ARG A 17 -23.73 4.18 -9.85
N ALA A 18 -22.97 3.13 -9.56
CA ALA A 18 -21.54 3.11 -9.79
C ALA A 18 -21.13 1.91 -10.65
N TYR A 19 -20.13 2.12 -11.51
CA TYR A 19 -19.33 1.03 -12.04
C TYR A 19 -18.18 0.78 -11.07
N ALA A 20 -18.01 -0.47 -10.68
CA ALA A 20 -17.12 -0.84 -9.61
C ALA A 20 -16.36 -2.12 -9.93
N ARG A 21 -15.14 -2.22 -9.41
CA ARG A 21 -14.34 -3.44 -9.44
C ARG A 21 -13.85 -3.74 -8.03
N ILE A 22 -13.69 -5.01 -7.71
CA ILE A 22 -13.15 -5.41 -6.40
C ILE A 22 -11.74 -4.86 -6.29
N ASP A 23 -11.53 -4.09 -5.23
CA ASP A 23 -10.25 -3.53 -4.89
C ASP A 23 -9.46 -4.49 -4.01
N HIS A 24 -10.06 -4.83 -2.87
CA HIS A 24 -9.52 -5.82 -1.94
C HIS A 24 -10.64 -6.57 -1.21
N ILE A 25 -10.28 -7.70 -0.61
CA ILE A 25 -11.16 -8.48 0.27
C ILE A 25 -10.42 -8.72 1.58
N GLU A 26 -10.99 -8.23 2.67
CA GLU A 26 -10.52 -8.52 4.03
C GLU A 26 -11.32 -9.68 4.60
N LEU A 27 -10.61 -10.72 5.06
CA LEU A 27 -11.21 -11.87 5.73
C LEU A 27 -11.07 -11.68 7.25
N ALA A 28 -12.14 -11.86 8.01
CA ALA A 28 -12.06 -11.92 9.46
C ALA A 28 -11.10 -13.03 9.94
N ASP A 29 -10.46 -12.77 11.07
CA ASP A 29 -9.57 -13.72 11.73
C ASP A 29 -10.33 -14.96 12.25
N GLY A 30 -9.94 -16.14 11.77
CA GLY A 30 -10.45 -17.43 12.26
C GLY A 30 -11.06 -18.32 11.18
N ASP A 31 -11.28 -19.59 11.53
CA ASP A 31 -11.77 -20.61 10.61
C ASP A 31 -13.32 -20.69 10.57
N GLY A 32 -14.05 -19.74 11.19
CA GLY A 32 -15.51 -19.72 11.24
C GLY A 32 -16.15 -18.36 11.58
N GLU A 33 -17.32 -18.12 10.96
CA GLU A 33 -18.37 -17.11 11.24
C GLU A 33 -18.08 -15.60 11.18
N GLY A 34 -16.84 -15.15 11.04
CA GLY A 34 -16.57 -13.71 10.88
C GLY A 34 -17.11 -13.11 9.57
N ASP A 35 -17.42 -11.82 9.60
CA ASP A 35 -17.75 -11.08 8.38
C ASP A 35 -16.54 -10.93 7.47
N VAL A 36 -16.79 -10.78 6.19
CA VAL A 36 -15.81 -10.46 5.18
C VAL A 36 -16.14 -9.07 4.66
N VAL A 37 -15.12 -8.23 4.54
CA VAL A 37 -15.24 -6.94 3.87
C VAL A 37 -14.83 -7.11 2.43
N ILE A 38 -15.71 -6.71 1.52
CA ILE A 38 -15.37 -6.56 0.11
C ILE A 38 -15.37 -5.07 -0.16
N ALA A 39 -14.21 -4.55 -0.55
CA ALA A 39 -14.06 -3.16 -0.92
C ALA A 39 -14.00 -3.04 -2.44
N PHE A 40 -14.65 -2.00 -2.96
CA PHE A 40 -14.75 -1.75 -4.38
C PHE A 40 -14.19 -0.37 -4.72
N ASP A 41 -13.31 -0.33 -5.72
CA ASP A 41 -12.88 0.91 -6.39
C ASP A 41 -13.94 1.25 -7.43
N ALA A 42 -14.61 2.39 -7.23
CA ALA A 42 -15.85 2.71 -7.91
C ALA A 42 -15.82 4.10 -8.56
N VAL A 43 -16.55 4.23 -9.65
CA VAL A 43 -16.78 5.47 -10.38
C VAL A 43 -18.27 5.66 -10.64
N ASP A 44 -18.77 6.89 -10.52
CA ASP A 44 -20.17 7.22 -10.84
C ASP A 44 -20.50 6.81 -12.29
N ALA A 45 -21.48 5.92 -12.46
CA ALA A 45 -21.89 5.41 -13.76
C ALA A 45 -22.66 6.47 -14.57
N GLU A 46 -23.19 7.51 -13.92
CA GLU A 46 -23.89 8.62 -14.55
C GLU A 46 -22.95 9.78 -14.90
N TRP A 47 -21.63 9.58 -14.77
CA TRP A 47 -20.66 10.62 -15.10
C TRP A 47 -20.69 11.00 -16.58
N ASP A 48 -20.83 12.30 -16.86
CA ASP A 48 -20.78 12.86 -18.22
C ASP A 48 -19.52 12.45 -18.99
N GLY A 49 -18.44 12.12 -18.29
CA GLY A 49 -17.20 11.61 -18.88
C GLY A 49 -17.33 10.31 -19.68
N PHE A 50 -18.37 9.52 -19.39
CA PHE A 50 -18.67 8.26 -20.11
C PHE A 50 -19.60 8.42 -21.30
N THR A 51 -20.19 9.61 -21.50
CA THR A 51 -21.03 9.89 -22.67
C THR A 51 -20.20 9.88 -23.96
N ARG A 52 -20.87 9.83 -25.13
CA ARG A 52 -20.22 9.79 -26.46
C ARG A 52 -19.16 10.88 -26.66
N ASP A 53 -19.43 12.09 -26.17
CA ASP A 53 -18.53 13.23 -26.33
C ASP A 53 -17.61 13.42 -25.10
N GLY A 54 -17.76 12.58 -24.08
CA GLY A 54 -16.97 12.62 -22.85
C GLY A 54 -15.53 12.11 -23.04
N PRO A 55 -14.57 12.58 -22.23
CA PRO A 55 -13.15 12.22 -22.31
C PRO A 55 -12.84 10.73 -22.16
N PHE A 56 -13.74 9.96 -21.54
CA PHE A 56 -13.64 8.51 -21.38
C PHE A 56 -14.89 7.81 -21.89
N SER A 57 -15.44 8.27 -23.01
CA SER A 57 -16.59 7.63 -23.65
C SER A 57 -16.43 6.11 -23.72
N LEU A 58 -17.46 5.36 -23.30
CA LEU A 58 -17.44 3.90 -23.33
C LEU A 58 -17.41 3.34 -24.77
N ASP A 59 -17.86 4.14 -25.74
CA ASP A 59 -17.83 3.83 -27.16
C ASP A 59 -16.45 4.11 -27.80
N ARG A 60 -15.51 4.71 -27.04
CA ARG A 60 -14.23 5.15 -27.58
C ARG A 60 -13.30 3.97 -27.91
N PRO A 61 -12.57 4.03 -29.05
CA PRO A 61 -11.50 3.10 -29.36
C PRO A 61 -10.38 3.08 -28.30
N GLY A 62 -9.80 1.91 -28.04
CA GLY A 62 -8.77 1.75 -27.00
C GLY A 62 -7.42 2.38 -27.32
N ASP A 63 -7.08 2.56 -28.59
CA ASP A 63 -5.81 3.14 -29.04
C ASP A 63 -5.61 4.60 -28.61
N GLU A 64 -6.71 5.34 -28.43
CA GLU A 64 -6.67 6.72 -27.91
C GLU A 64 -6.23 6.78 -26.43
N ILE A 65 -6.76 5.88 -25.58
CA ILE A 65 -6.37 5.80 -24.16
C ILE A 65 -4.92 5.32 -24.03
N ALA A 66 -4.53 4.33 -24.84
CA ALA A 66 -3.16 3.86 -24.88
C ALA A 66 -2.17 4.98 -25.26
N TRP A 67 -2.53 5.77 -26.27
CA TRP A 67 -1.74 6.91 -26.70
C TRP A 67 -1.66 8.01 -25.62
N LEU A 68 -2.76 8.25 -24.89
CA LEU A 68 -2.81 9.18 -23.78
C LEU A 68 -1.77 8.82 -22.71
N TRP A 69 -1.78 7.57 -22.24
CA TRP A 69 -0.81 7.09 -21.25
C TRP A 69 0.63 7.17 -21.79
N LYS A 70 0.87 6.70 -23.01
CA LYS A 70 2.19 6.78 -23.65
C LYS A 70 2.75 8.20 -23.71
N ARG A 71 1.90 9.22 -23.90
CA ARG A 71 2.33 10.64 -23.88
C ARG A 71 2.67 11.12 -22.49
N ARG A 72 1.82 10.82 -21.50
CA ARG A 72 2.03 11.21 -20.10
C ARG A 72 3.34 10.65 -19.54
N PHE A 73 3.59 9.36 -19.74
CA PHE A 73 4.84 8.71 -19.29
C PHE A 73 6.10 9.27 -19.96
N LYS A 74 5.99 9.91 -21.13
CA LYS A 74 7.10 10.59 -21.82
C LYS A 74 7.32 12.04 -21.36
N GLY A 75 6.62 12.50 -20.32
CA GLY A 75 6.65 13.89 -19.89
C GLY A 75 6.00 14.85 -20.90
N GLY A 76 5.18 14.33 -21.82
CA GLY A 76 4.45 15.16 -22.76
C GLY A 76 3.33 15.91 -22.03
N VAL A 77 3.26 17.23 -22.19
CA VAL A 77 2.09 17.99 -21.76
C VAL A 77 0.88 17.44 -22.52
N THR A 78 -0.08 16.93 -21.78
CA THR A 78 -1.34 16.46 -22.35
C THR A 78 -2.35 17.58 -22.13
N GLN A 79 -2.48 18.44 -23.14
CA GLN A 79 -3.48 19.51 -23.09
C GLN A 79 -4.84 18.90 -23.40
N PHE A 80 -5.76 19.03 -22.45
CA PHE A 80 -7.18 18.77 -22.66
C PHE A 80 -7.88 20.11 -22.91
N GLU A 81 -8.98 20.07 -23.67
CA GLU A 81 -9.91 21.19 -23.71
C GLU A 81 -10.67 21.22 -22.37
N GLY A 82 -10.07 21.88 -21.37
CA GLY A 82 -10.63 21.96 -20.01
C GLY A 82 -9.73 21.32 -18.94
N PRO A 83 -10.28 21.04 -17.74
CA PRO A 83 -9.54 20.37 -16.67
C PRO A 83 -9.11 18.96 -17.09
N ASP A 84 -8.06 18.44 -16.45
CA ASP A 84 -7.59 17.08 -16.68
C ASP A 84 -8.72 16.08 -16.35
N PRO A 85 -9.16 15.22 -17.27
CA PRO A 85 -10.24 14.27 -17.02
C PRO A 85 -10.01 13.39 -15.79
N PHE A 86 -8.75 13.06 -15.44
CA PHE A 86 -8.44 12.27 -14.25
C PHE A 86 -8.70 13.03 -12.94
N ASP A 87 -8.63 14.36 -12.95
CA ASP A 87 -8.98 15.20 -11.80
C ASP A 87 -10.50 15.28 -11.58
N GLU A 88 -11.29 15.04 -12.63
CA GLU A 88 -12.75 15.16 -12.61
C GLU A 88 -13.48 13.82 -12.38
N ILE A 89 -12.78 12.68 -12.47
CA ILE A 89 -13.40 11.35 -12.28
C ILE A 89 -14.13 11.32 -10.92
N PRO A 90 -15.42 10.96 -10.89
CA PRO A 90 -16.17 10.82 -9.67
C PRO A 90 -15.87 9.50 -8.96
N LEU A 91 -14.77 9.48 -8.21
CA LEU A 91 -14.27 8.31 -7.49
C LEU A 91 -14.98 8.09 -6.16
N TYR A 92 -15.14 6.81 -5.81
CA TYR A 92 -15.70 6.32 -4.56
C TYR A 92 -14.98 5.03 -4.11
N GLU A 93 -14.85 4.83 -2.81
CA GLU A 93 -14.66 3.47 -2.25
C GLU A 93 -16.03 3.00 -1.73
N ILE A 94 -16.41 1.76 -2.03
CA ILE A 94 -17.62 1.14 -1.46
C ILE A 94 -17.21 -0.09 -0.69
N GLU A 95 -17.43 -0.10 0.63
CA GLU A 95 -17.13 -1.23 1.50
C GLU A 95 -18.41 -1.98 1.87
N VAL A 96 -18.43 -3.29 1.62
CA VAL A 96 -19.55 -4.18 1.91
C VAL A 96 -19.10 -5.20 2.96
N SER A 97 -19.69 -5.13 4.16
CA SER A 97 -19.47 -6.12 5.22
C SER A 97 -20.58 -7.16 5.17
N LEU A 98 -20.22 -8.42 4.94
CA LEU A 98 -21.16 -9.54 4.85
C LEU A 98 -20.71 -10.73 5.69
N PRO A 99 -21.63 -11.43 6.36
CA PRO A 99 -21.34 -12.73 6.94
C PRO A 99 -20.79 -13.68 5.88
N ARG A 100 -19.71 -14.41 6.21
CA ARG A 100 -19.02 -15.30 5.25
C ARG A 100 -19.94 -16.28 4.51
N HIS A 101 -20.99 -16.77 5.18
CA HIS A 101 -21.96 -17.70 4.59
C HIS A 101 -22.87 -17.06 3.52
N ARG A 102 -22.96 -15.74 3.48
CA ARG A 102 -23.72 -15.00 2.44
C ARG A 102 -22.90 -14.71 1.19
N ILE A 103 -21.58 -14.90 1.25
CA ILE A 103 -20.74 -14.67 0.09
C ILE A 103 -20.76 -15.90 -0.79
N ASN A 104 -20.92 -15.67 -2.09
CA ASN A 104 -20.76 -16.72 -3.07
C ASN A 104 -19.33 -17.28 -2.98
N LEU A 105 -19.20 -18.53 -2.54
CA LEU A 105 -17.91 -19.19 -2.38
C LEU A 105 -17.09 -19.19 -3.67
N HIS A 106 -17.74 -19.17 -4.84
CA HIS A 106 -17.06 -19.03 -6.13
C HIS A 106 -16.34 -17.67 -6.24
N VAL A 107 -16.99 -16.57 -5.83
CA VAL A 107 -16.38 -15.22 -5.84
C VAL A 107 -15.15 -15.18 -4.94
N LEU A 108 -15.25 -15.72 -3.72
CA LEU A 108 -14.10 -15.83 -2.82
C LEU A 108 -12.99 -16.71 -3.39
N GLN A 109 -13.36 -17.85 -3.99
CA GLN A 109 -12.38 -18.77 -4.58
C GLN A 109 -11.65 -18.14 -5.76
N GLU A 110 -12.36 -17.45 -6.65
CA GLU A 110 -11.77 -16.79 -7.81
C GLU A 110 -10.89 -15.62 -7.38
N TYR A 111 -11.32 -14.79 -6.42
CA TYR A 111 -10.46 -13.74 -5.85
C TYR A 111 -9.19 -14.31 -5.21
N VAL A 112 -9.31 -15.36 -4.38
CA VAL A 112 -8.15 -16.03 -3.75
C VAL A 112 -7.24 -16.69 -4.79
N ARG A 113 -7.80 -17.14 -5.92
CA ARG A 113 -7.04 -17.67 -7.06
C ARG A 113 -6.39 -16.58 -7.90
N GLY A 114 -6.61 -15.30 -7.58
CA GLY A 114 -6.16 -14.14 -8.35
C GLY A 114 -6.83 -14.05 -9.72
N THR A 115 -8.00 -14.66 -9.87
CA THR A 115 -8.83 -14.45 -11.05
C THR A 115 -9.45 -13.08 -10.93
N GLU A 116 -9.21 -12.24 -11.94
CA GLU A 116 -9.86 -10.95 -12.05
C GLU A 116 -11.36 -11.13 -12.16
N LEU A 117 -12.08 -10.66 -11.15
CA LEU A 117 -13.53 -10.53 -11.22
C LEU A 117 -13.82 -9.29 -12.07
N GLY A 118 -14.72 -9.46 -13.05
CA GLY A 118 -15.12 -8.39 -13.96
C GLY A 118 -15.83 -7.25 -13.24
N TRP A 119 -16.18 -6.21 -14.00
CA TRP A 119 -16.88 -5.05 -13.48
C TRP A 119 -18.30 -5.40 -13.01
N VAL A 120 -18.73 -4.73 -11.95
CA VAL A 120 -20.09 -4.78 -11.43
C VAL A 120 -20.72 -3.38 -11.48
N GLN A 121 -22.01 -3.35 -11.70
CA GLN A 121 -22.84 -2.18 -11.42
C GLN A 121 -23.34 -2.30 -9.98
N ILE A 122 -23.16 -1.24 -9.21
CA ILE A 122 -23.69 -1.11 -7.85
C ILE A 122 -24.74 -0.01 -7.88
N ASP A 123 -26.00 -0.36 -7.68
CA ASP A 123 -27.09 0.60 -7.50
C ASP A 123 -27.21 0.90 -6.00
N LEU A 124 -27.12 2.18 -5.63
CA LEU A 124 -27.10 2.66 -4.25
C LEU A 124 -28.37 3.46 -3.95
N GLY A 125 -29.01 3.19 -2.82
CA GLY A 125 -30.21 3.91 -2.43
C GLY A 125 -31.01 3.26 -1.30
N PRO A 126 -32.07 3.91 -0.81
CA PRO A 126 -32.87 3.42 0.31
C PRO A 126 -33.60 2.10 0.02
N ASP A 127 -33.90 1.86 -1.25
CA ASP A 127 -34.65 0.70 -1.76
C ASP A 127 -33.79 -0.57 -1.89
N ALA A 128 -32.47 -0.42 -1.89
CA ALA A 128 -31.54 -1.54 -1.92
C ALA A 128 -31.55 -2.34 -0.60
N SER A 129 -31.03 -3.57 -0.64
CA SER A 129 -31.21 -4.53 0.46
C SER A 129 -29.98 -4.76 1.34
N ILE A 130 -28.76 -4.51 0.84
CA ILE A 130 -27.53 -4.88 1.56
C ILE A 130 -26.79 -3.63 2.06
N PRO A 131 -26.57 -3.46 3.38
CA PRO A 131 -25.82 -2.32 3.91
C PRO A 131 -24.40 -2.22 3.34
N CYS A 132 -23.92 -0.99 3.17
CA CYS A 132 -22.56 -0.69 2.76
C CYS A 132 -22.14 0.70 3.28
N ASP A 133 -20.83 0.92 3.33
CA ASP A 133 -20.22 2.21 3.62
C ASP A 133 -19.65 2.80 2.33
N VAL A 134 -20.01 4.03 1.99
CA VAL A 134 -19.51 4.73 0.79
C VAL A 134 -18.59 5.87 1.21
N TYR A 135 -17.36 5.88 0.69
CA TYR A 135 -16.39 6.95 0.92
C TYR A 135 -16.17 7.75 -0.35
N GLY A 136 -16.53 9.03 -0.32
CA GLY A 136 -16.29 9.95 -1.44
C GLY A 136 -14.88 10.55 -1.50
N GLY A 137 -13.95 10.04 -0.71
CA GLY A 137 -12.55 10.49 -0.62
C GLY A 137 -11.74 9.66 0.37
N LEU A 138 -10.41 9.63 0.24
CA LEU A 138 -9.50 8.84 1.07
C LEU A 138 -9.64 9.11 2.58
N PHE A 139 -9.92 10.36 2.93
CA PHE A 139 -9.99 10.82 4.33
C PHE A 139 -11.39 11.28 4.74
N MET A 140 -12.40 10.97 3.93
CA MET A 140 -13.78 11.33 4.20
C MET A 140 -14.44 10.32 5.14
N PRO A 141 -15.40 10.75 5.98
CA PRO A 141 -16.21 9.81 6.74
C PRO A 141 -17.04 8.94 5.79
N ALA A 142 -17.35 7.72 6.23
CA ALA A 142 -18.29 6.84 5.53
C ALA A 142 -19.68 7.48 5.48
N ILE A 143 -20.36 7.32 4.35
CA ILE A 143 -21.78 7.58 4.18
C ILE A 143 -22.49 6.22 4.17
N PRO A 144 -23.22 5.86 5.25
CA PRO A 144 -23.97 4.61 5.28
C PRO A 144 -25.01 4.60 4.17
N SER A 145 -25.04 3.52 3.40
CA SER A 145 -25.98 3.32 2.30
C SER A 145 -26.42 1.87 2.24
N LYS A 146 -27.22 1.53 1.23
CA LYS A 146 -27.52 0.16 0.86
C LYS A 146 -27.28 -0.01 -0.62
N HIS A 147 -26.91 -1.23 -1.01
CA HIS A 147 -26.57 -1.56 -2.38
C HIS A 147 -27.27 -2.83 -2.87
N GLU A 148 -27.41 -2.88 -4.19
CA GLU A 148 -27.61 -4.10 -4.97
C GLU A 148 -26.56 -4.13 -6.07
N ALA A 149 -25.96 -5.30 -6.30
CA ALA A 149 -24.90 -5.47 -7.28
C ALA A 149 -25.32 -6.43 -8.39
N SER A 150 -24.97 -6.08 -9.61
CA SER A 150 -25.13 -6.93 -10.80
C SER A 150 -23.88 -6.85 -11.67
N PHE A 151 -23.62 -7.87 -12.47
CA PHE A 151 -22.55 -7.76 -13.47
C PHE A 151 -22.97 -6.77 -14.56
N VAL A 152 -22.03 -5.94 -15.01
CA VAL A 152 -22.25 -5.13 -16.22
C VAL A 152 -22.26 -6.03 -17.47
N SER A 153 -22.71 -5.50 -18.61
CA SER A 153 -22.59 -6.21 -19.88
C SER A 153 -21.11 -6.44 -20.24
N GLU A 154 -20.82 -7.48 -21.04
CA GLU A 154 -19.45 -7.74 -21.51
C GLU A 154 -18.85 -6.54 -22.26
N GLU A 155 -19.68 -5.84 -23.04
CA GLU A 155 -19.29 -4.63 -23.78
C GLU A 155 -18.88 -3.49 -22.83
N THR A 156 -19.70 -3.22 -21.80
CA THR A 156 -19.38 -2.21 -20.78
C THR A 156 -18.16 -2.61 -19.96
N SER A 157 -18.03 -3.88 -19.56
CA SER A 157 -16.84 -4.37 -18.85
C SER A 157 -15.58 -4.15 -19.69
N ALA A 158 -15.62 -4.53 -20.96
CA ALA A 158 -14.48 -4.34 -21.86
C ALA A 158 -14.16 -2.85 -22.08
N ALA A 159 -15.17 -1.97 -22.10
CA ALA A 159 -14.96 -0.53 -22.19
C ALA A 159 -14.30 0.05 -20.94
N LEU A 160 -14.78 -0.34 -19.77
CA LEU A 160 -14.21 0.07 -18.49
C LEU A 160 -12.78 -0.47 -18.33
N ASP A 161 -12.52 -1.73 -18.71
CA ASP A 161 -11.17 -2.29 -18.71
C ASP A 161 -10.25 -1.48 -19.62
N ARG A 162 -10.66 -1.11 -20.84
CA ARG A 162 -9.84 -0.24 -21.73
C ARG A 162 -9.47 1.09 -21.09
N ILE A 163 -10.33 1.65 -20.22
CA ILE A 163 -10.12 2.96 -19.60
C ILE A 163 -9.29 2.81 -18.31
N PHE A 164 -9.61 1.80 -17.50
CA PHE A 164 -9.17 1.64 -16.11
C PHE A 164 -8.33 0.38 -15.92
N ASN A 165 -7.26 0.26 -16.70
CA ASN A 165 -6.24 -0.77 -16.53
C ASN A 165 -4.83 -0.17 -16.64
N MET A 166 -3.81 -1.01 -16.42
CA MET A 166 -2.41 -0.64 -16.64
C MET A 166 -1.84 -1.20 -17.94
N ASP A 167 -2.53 -2.03 -18.71
CA ASP A 167 -1.98 -2.78 -19.85
C ASP A 167 -1.27 -1.89 -20.88
N ASP A 168 -1.76 -0.67 -21.08
CA ASP A 168 -1.15 0.31 -21.99
C ASP A 168 -0.03 1.15 -21.38
N TRP A 169 0.27 0.97 -20.09
CA TRP A 169 1.37 1.66 -19.42
C TRP A 169 2.70 1.06 -19.85
N PRO A 170 3.71 1.90 -20.18
CA PRO A 170 5.00 1.40 -20.62
C PRO A 170 5.69 0.65 -19.47
N SER A 171 6.25 -0.51 -19.80
CA SER A 171 7.12 -1.26 -18.91
C SER A 171 8.47 -0.57 -18.81
N ALA A 172 9.00 -0.46 -17.59
CA ALA A 172 10.33 0.08 -17.34
C ALA A 172 11.42 -0.93 -17.73
N ASP A 173 12.54 -0.44 -18.25
CA ASP A 173 13.74 -1.25 -18.46
C ASP A 173 14.37 -1.56 -17.09
N PRO A 174 14.60 -2.85 -16.72
CA PRO A 174 15.27 -3.21 -15.49
C PRO A 174 16.63 -2.50 -15.29
N ALA A 175 17.38 -2.24 -16.36
CA ALA A 175 18.65 -1.51 -16.28
C ALA A 175 18.45 -0.01 -15.99
N GLU A 176 17.33 0.57 -16.42
CA GLU A 176 16.94 1.92 -16.03
C GLU A 176 16.56 2.00 -14.56
N VAL A 177 15.78 1.04 -14.09
CA VAL A 177 15.37 0.95 -12.69
C VAL A 177 16.59 0.75 -11.79
N GLU A 178 17.55 -0.10 -12.18
CA GLU A 178 18.83 -0.25 -11.46
C GLU A 178 19.58 1.08 -11.34
N ARG A 179 19.63 1.89 -12.41
CA ARG A 179 20.27 3.22 -12.39
C ARG A 179 19.57 4.20 -11.46
N ILE A 180 18.23 4.20 -11.45
CA ILE A 180 17.42 5.06 -10.56
C ILE A 180 17.65 4.65 -9.10
N LEU A 181 17.70 3.34 -8.84
CA LEU A 181 17.92 2.78 -7.52
C LEU A 181 19.38 2.76 -7.09
N ALA A 182 20.33 3.14 -7.96
CA ALA A 182 21.76 3.10 -7.64
C ALA A 182 22.07 3.96 -6.41
N SER A 183 22.37 3.29 -5.28
CA SER A 183 22.56 3.96 -3.99
C SER A 183 23.74 4.93 -4.03
N ARG A 184 23.51 6.15 -3.55
CA ARG A 184 24.58 7.16 -3.39
C ARG A 184 25.45 6.88 -2.16
N CYS A 185 24.89 6.22 -1.15
CA CYS A 185 25.53 6.04 0.17
C CYS A 185 25.29 4.63 0.72
N ARG A 186 26.13 4.21 1.67
CA ARG A 186 25.86 3.00 2.46
C ARG A 186 24.64 3.26 3.35
N LEU A 187 23.74 2.29 3.49
CA LEU A 187 22.61 2.36 4.41
C LEU A 187 23.04 1.98 5.82
N ASP A 188 22.62 2.77 6.80
CA ASP A 188 22.93 2.51 8.22
C ASP A 188 21.67 2.24 9.04
N GLN A 189 20.50 2.69 8.59
CA GLN A 189 19.24 2.49 9.31
C GLN A 189 18.08 2.11 8.38
N LEU A 190 17.22 1.21 8.87
CA LEU A 190 15.86 1.00 8.39
C LEU A 190 14.89 1.64 9.38
N ILE A 191 14.02 2.52 8.92
CA ILE A 191 13.06 3.22 9.77
C ILE A 191 11.64 2.92 9.30
N ALA A 192 10.80 2.35 10.17
CA ALA A 192 9.35 2.33 9.99
C ALA A 192 8.78 3.65 10.51
N LEU A 193 8.09 4.40 9.66
CA LEU A 193 7.51 5.69 10.02
C LEU A 193 6.14 5.49 10.63
N ASP A 194 5.80 6.28 11.65
CA ASP A 194 4.47 6.29 12.21
C ASP A 194 3.52 7.08 11.30
N ILE A 195 2.71 6.35 10.54
CA ILE A 195 1.79 6.87 9.52
C ILE A 195 0.34 6.43 9.77
N GLY A 196 0.06 5.82 10.93
CA GLY A 196 -1.22 5.16 11.21
C GLY A 196 -1.31 3.75 10.62
N GLN A 197 -2.52 3.35 10.22
CA GLN A 197 -2.77 2.06 9.57
C GLN A 197 -2.33 2.10 8.11
N GLY A 198 -1.06 1.82 7.86
CA GLY A 198 -0.49 1.69 6.53
C GLY A 198 0.99 1.30 6.58
N SER A 199 1.71 1.55 5.49
CA SER A 199 3.14 1.24 5.37
C SER A 199 3.92 2.44 4.85
N ALA A 200 5.00 2.81 5.54
CA ALA A 200 6.01 3.72 5.04
C ALA A 200 7.35 3.47 5.72
N ASN A 201 8.37 3.14 4.93
CA ASN A 201 9.70 2.81 5.46
C ASN A 201 10.78 3.66 4.79
N ALA A 202 11.64 4.29 5.58
CA ALA A 202 12.80 5.01 5.09
C ALA A 202 14.06 4.14 5.23
N LEU A 203 14.80 3.97 4.14
CA LEU A 203 16.15 3.40 4.17
C LEU A 203 17.15 4.54 4.19
N VAL A 204 17.78 4.76 5.35
CA VAL A 204 18.58 5.95 5.65
C VAL A 204 20.08 5.66 5.54
N CYS A 205 20.80 6.56 4.87
CA CYS A 205 22.23 6.47 4.67
C CYS A 205 23.06 6.79 5.94
N GLU A 206 24.35 6.50 5.87
CA GLU A 206 25.38 7.01 6.80
C GLU A 206 25.40 8.55 6.94
N CYS A 207 24.88 9.26 5.93
CA CYS A 207 24.68 10.72 5.96
C CYS A 207 23.42 11.18 6.72
N GLY A 208 22.61 10.24 7.22
CA GLY A 208 21.37 10.53 7.95
C GLY A 208 20.18 10.93 7.08
N ALA A 209 20.29 10.96 5.74
CA ALA A 209 19.19 11.24 4.82
C ALA A 209 18.56 9.96 4.25
N PRO A 210 17.25 9.94 3.93
CA PRO A 210 16.65 8.83 3.21
C PRO A 210 17.27 8.67 1.81
N ASN A 211 17.76 7.47 1.50
CA ASN A 211 18.13 7.10 0.13
C ASN A 211 16.94 6.54 -0.63
N TYR A 212 16.02 5.88 0.07
CA TYR A 212 14.83 5.27 -0.51
C TYR A 212 13.66 5.40 0.46
N TYR A 213 12.47 5.49 -0.11
CA TYR A 213 11.25 5.10 0.59
C TYR A 213 10.76 3.76 0.04
N PHE A 214 10.33 2.87 0.91
CA PHE A 214 9.60 1.66 0.57
C PHE A 214 8.20 1.78 1.16
N ASP A 215 7.23 2.01 0.28
CA ASP A 215 5.92 2.60 0.55
C ASP A 215 5.98 4.01 1.16
N VAL A 216 4.90 4.75 0.97
CA VAL A 216 4.64 6.08 1.56
C VAL A 216 3.15 6.27 1.80
N GLY A 217 2.53 5.29 2.44
CA GLY A 217 1.11 5.30 2.75
C GLY A 217 0.76 5.85 4.12
N CYS A 218 -0.52 5.82 4.45
CA CYS A 218 -1.09 6.17 5.74
C CYS A 218 -2.50 5.59 5.89
N GLY A 219 -3.08 5.72 7.09
CA GLY A 219 -4.47 5.35 7.33
C GLY A 219 -5.45 6.08 6.42
N VAL A 220 -6.37 5.35 5.78
CA VAL A 220 -7.45 5.84 4.91
C VAL A 220 -8.79 5.17 5.22
N TYR A 221 -9.89 5.70 4.68
CA TYR A 221 -11.26 5.21 4.83
C TYR A 221 -11.64 5.01 6.32
N ARG A 222 -12.14 3.82 6.72
CA ARG A 222 -12.44 3.50 8.13
C ARG A 222 -11.26 3.69 9.08
N ASN A 223 -10.03 3.62 8.56
CA ASN A 223 -8.79 3.80 9.31
C ASN A 223 -8.15 5.18 9.09
N ALA A 224 -8.81 6.13 8.40
CA ALA A 224 -8.31 7.50 8.21
C ALA A 224 -8.04 8.22 9.53
N LYS A 225 -8.85 7.92 10.56
CA LYS A 225 -8.70 8.41 11.94
C LYS A 225 -7.38 8.02 12.60
N THR A 226 -6.70 7.01 12.08
CA THR A 226 -5.43 6.51 12.61
C THR A 226 -4.22 7.24 12.03
N ALA A 227 -4.38 7.99 10.94
CA ALA A 227 -3.27 8.74 10.34
C ALA A 227 -2.92 9.94 11.24
N PRO A 228 -1.62 10.19 11.50
CA PRO A 228 -1.20 11.40 12.18
C PRO A 228 -1.72 12.66 11.49
N THR A 229 -1.97 13.71 12.28
CA THR A 229 -2.48 14.99 11.78
C THR A 229 -1.54 15.62 10.75
N SER A 230 -0.22 15.48 10.96
CA SER A 230 0.81 15.95 10.04
C SER A 230 1.68 14.79 9.58
N LEU A 231 1.87 14.66 8.27
CA LEU A 231 2.78 13.71 7.65
C LEU A 231 3.79 14.47 6.81
N GLU A 232 5.08 14.34 7.15
CA GLU A 232 6.16 15.09 6.50
C GLU A 232 7.32 14.17 6.15
N PHE A 233 7.68 14.13 4.86
CA PHE A 233 8.75 13.28 4.37
C PHE A 233 9.98 14.11 4.00
N CYS A 234 11.16 13.64 4.41
CA CYS A 234 12.41 14.25 3.98
C CYS A 234 12.70 13.84 2.54
N THR A 235 12.58 14.78 1.62
CA THR A 235 12.79 14.54 0.20
C THR A 235 14.04 15.26 -0.36
N HIS A 236 14.89 15.79 0.53
CA HIS A 236 16.06 16.62 0.18
C HIS A 236 17.04 15.91 -0.77
N ALA A 237 17.33 14.63 -0.52
CA ALA A 237 18.24 13.83 -1.33
C ALA A 237 17.59 13.29 -2.64
N HIS A 238 16.34 13.67 -2.90
CA HIS A 238 15.52 13.15 -4.00
C HIS A 238 15.39 11.60 -3.98
N PRO A 239 15.01 10.99 -2.83
CA PRO A 239 14.87 9.54 -2.74
C PRO A 239 13.75 9.05 -3.65
N PRO A 240 13.95 7.98 -4.44
CA PRO A 240 12.86 7.31 -5.13
C PRO A 240 11.93 6.61 -4.12
N VAL A 241 10.69 6.39 -4.54
CA VAL A 241 9.67 5.63 -3.82
C VAL A 241 9.54 4.27 -4.49
N ILE A 242 9.77 3.20 -3.75
CA ILE A 242 9.47 1.83 -4.16
C ILE A 242 8.10 1.50 -3.58
N LEU A 243 7.09 1.36 -4.43
CA LEU A 243 5.74 0.97 -4.03
C LEU A 243 5.64 -0.56 -4.02
N SER A 244 5.35 -1.14 -2.87
CA SER A 244 5.18 -2.59 -2.73
C SER A 244 3.96 -3.08 -3.49
N HIS A 245 2.81 -2.43 -3.35
CA HIS A 245 1.60 -2.69 -4.15
C HIS A 245 0.66 -1.48 -4.12
N TRP A 246 -0.41 -1.54 -4.91
CA TRP A 246 -1.28 -0.39 -5.18
C TRP A 246 -2.38 -0.13 -4.14
N ASP A 247 -2.43 -0.84 -3.01
CA ASP A 247 -3.44 -0.54 -1.97
C ASP A 247 -3.21 0.84 -1.35
N ALA A 248 -4.31 1.53 -1.03
CA ALA A 248 -4.30 2.96 -0.72
C ALA A 248 -3.44 3.33 0.49
N ASP A 249 -3.35 2.44 1.48
CA ASP A 249 -2.55 2.58 2.68
C ASP A 249 -1.03 2.35 2.48
N HIS A 250 -0.58 2.17 1.23
CA HIS A 250 0.84 2.09 0.83
C HIS A 250 1.33 3.31 0.04
N TRP A 251 0.43 4.20 -0.42
CA TRP A 251 0.81 5.40 -1.20
C TRP A 251 0.07 6.69 -0.80
N SER A 252 -1.02 6.60 -0.03
CA SER A 252 -1.92 7.73 0.25
C SER A 252 -1.28 8.94 0.92
N ALA A 253 -0.17 8.79 1.66
CA ALA A 253 0.50 9.95 2.28
C ALA A 253 1.10 10.89 1.23
N ALA A 254 1.37 10.41 0.01
CA ALA A 254 1.74 11.28 -1.11
C ALA A 254 0.62 12.25 -1.54
N SER A 255 -0.64 12.00 -1.15
CA SER A 255 -1.73 12.97 -1.33
C SER A 255 -1.62 14.14 -0.34
N LEU A 256 -1.00 13.89 0.82
CA LEU A 256 -0.82 14.86 1.91
C LEU A 256 0.53 15.58 1.82
N ASP A 257 1.55 14.91 1.29
CA ASP A 257 2.87 15.48 1.01
C ASP A 257 3.15 15.49 -0.51
N ALA A 258 2.93 16.65 -1.11
CA ALA A 258 3.12 16.85 -2.55
C ALA A 258 4.56 16.65 -3.06
N ASP A 259 5.58 16.69 -2.19
CA ASP A 259 6.96 16.48 -2.65
C ASP A 259 7.25 15.00 -2.95
N LEU A 260 6.47 14.08 -2.37
CA LEU A 260 6.53 12.64 -2.71
C LEU A 260 6.05 12.38 -4.14
N ARG A 261 5.04 13.13 -4.61
CA ARG A 261 4.52 12.97 -5.99
C ARG A 261 5.50 13.43 -7.06
N LYS A 262 6.51 14.20 -6.68
CA LYS A 262 7.58 14.69 -7.57
C LYS A 262 8.81 13.77 -7.58
N ARG A 263 8.69 12.51 -7.12
CA ARG A 263 9.80 11.54 -7.07
C ARG A 263 9.69 10.55 -8.23
N ASP A 264 10.73 9.75 -8.42
CA ASP A 264 10.65 8.51 -9.19
C ASP A 264 9.93 7.44 -8.36
N TRP A 265 8.87 6.87 -8.92
CA TRP A 265 8.10 5.78 -8.33
C TRP A 265 8.40 4.48 -9.07
N ILE A 266 8.85 3.45 -8.35
CA ILE A 266 9.03 2.10 -8.87
C ILE A 266 7.86 1.28 -8.36
N ALA A 267 7.00 0.78 -9.26
CA ALA A 267 5.77 0.09 -8.88
C ALA A 267 5.57 -1.20 -9.68
N PRO A 268 4.94 -2.24 -9.11
CA PRO A 268 4.62 -3.45 -9.84
C PRO A 268 3.47 -3.21 -10.82
N ARG A 269 3.47 -3.92 -11.95
CA ARG A 269 2.27 -4.10 -12.77
C ARG A 269 1.29 -5.01 -12.04
N GLN A 270 0.09 -4.51 -11.76
CA GLN A 270 -0.96 -5.24 -11.08
C GLN A 270 -2.34 -4.84 -11.63
N THR A 271 -3.36 -5.63 -11.30
CA THR A 271 -4.75 -5.22 -11.50
C THR A 271 -5.07 -4.06 -10.56
N VAL A 272 -5.50 -2.97 -11.16
CA VAL A 272 -5.88 -1.74 -10.46
C VAL A 272 -7.23 -1.24 -11.00
N GLY A 273 -7.78 -0.22 -10.35
CA GLY A 273 -9.01 0.45 -10.76
C GLY A 273 -8.87 1.97 -10.89
N PRO A 274 -10.00 2.69 -11.06
CA PRO A 274 -10.06 4.12 -11.36
C PRO A 274 -9.20 5.01 -10.45
N LYS A 275 -9.21 4.79 -9.12
CA LYS A 275 -8.47 5.67 -8.20
C LYS A 275 -6.96 5.59 -8.39
N HIS A 276 -6.45 4.43 -8.75
CA HIS A 276 -5.02 4.21 -8.97
C HIS A 276 -4.54 4.93 -10.23
N LEU A 277 -5.32 4.89 -11.30
CA LEU A 277 -5.04 5.63 -12.53
C LEU A 277 -5.08 7.15 -12.28
N ALA A 278 -6.08 7.64 -11.53
CA ALA A 278 -6.15 9.05 -11.17
C ALA A 278 -4.97 9.50 -10.29
N PHE A 279 -4.51 8.65 -9.37
CA PHE A 279 -3.32 8.92 -8.57
C PHE A 279 -2.04 8.94 -9.43
N ALA A 280 -1.87 7.98 -10.34
CA ALA A 280 -0.75 7.97 -11.27
C ALA A 280 -0.73 9.20 -12.20
N ALA A 281 -1.89 9.63 -12.71
CA ALA A 281 -2.02 10.87 -13.46
C ALA A 281 -1.59 12.08 -12.61
N THR A 282 -1.91 12.10 -11.31
CA THR A 282 -1.47 13.15 -10.38
C THR A 282 0.05 13.18 -10.23
N ILE A 283 0.71 12.04 -10.06
CA ILE A 283 2.19 11.94 -9.99
C ILE A 283 2.81 12.53 -11.26
N LEU A 284 2.34 12.11 -12.43
CA LEU A 284 2.89 12.55 -13.72
C LEU A 284 2.64 14.05 -13.95
N ASN A 285 1.48 14.57 -13.53
CA ASN A 285 1.16 16.00 -13.62
C ASN A 285 2.03 16.86 -12.68
N ASP A 286 2.46 16.32 -11.55
CA ASP A 286 3.35 16.99 -10.60
C ASP A 286 4.84 16.89 -11.01
N ASN A 287 5.13 16.39 -12.21
CA ASN A 287 6.49 16.14 -12.74
C ASN A 287 7.25 15.03 -11.98
N GLY A 288 6.54 14.10 -11.35
CA GLY A 288 7.11 12.81 -10.96
C GLY A 288 7.24 11.86 -12.15
N ALA A 289 7.85 10.71 -11.90
CA ALA A 289 7.96 9.63 -12.88
C ALA A 289 7.47 8.32 -12.26
N ILE A 290 6.92 7.43 -13.09
CA ILE A 290 6.45 6.11 -12.68
C ILE A 290 7.13 5.08 -13.57
N HIS A 291 7.76 4.08 -12.95
CA HIS A 291 8.53 3.02 -13.58
C HIS A 291 7.86 1.68 -13.25
N ILE A 292 7.11 1.15 -14.20
CA ILE A 292 6.31 -0.07 -14.01
C ILE A 292 7.14 -1.31 -14.25
N LEU A 293 7.23 -2.16 -13.23
CA LEU A 293 7.91 -3.45 -13.32
C LEU A 293 6.93 -4.54 -13.75
N ASP A 294 7.19 -5.13 -14.91
CA ASP A 294 6.44 -6.27 -15.38
C ASP A 294 6.79 -7.51 -14.57
N ARG A 295 5.75 -8.22 -14.12
CA ARG A 295 5.92 -9.53 -13.52
C ARG A 295 6.23 -10.55 -14.61
N ILE A 296 7.51 -10.81 -14.84
CA ILE A 296 7.98 -11.86 -15.75
C ILE A 296 8.23 -13.14 -14.92
N PRO A 297 7.45 -14.22 -15.10
CA PRO A 297 7.66 -15.46 -14.34
C PRO A 297 9.10 -15.99 -14.50
N GLY A 298 9.77 -16.21 -13.37
CA GLY A 298 11.14 -16.72 -13.34
C GLY A 298 12.23 -15.68 -13.66
N ALA A 299 11.88 -14.41 -13.89
CA ALA A 299 12.88 -13.36 -14.01
C ALA A 299 13.66 -13.19 -12.68
N PRO A 300 14.96 -12.89 -12.76
CA PRO A 300 15.74 -12.61 -11.57
C PRO A 300 15.25 -11.32 -10.89
N PRO A 301 15.53 -11.15 -9.59
CA PRO A 301 15.35 -9.86 -8.92
C PRO A 301 16.13 -8.75 -9.65
N ILE A 302 15.63 -7.51 -9.55
CA ILE A 302 16.46 -6.35 -9.90
C ILE A 302 17.45 -6.17 -8.76
N SER A 303 18.73 -6.29 -9.05
CA SER A 303 19.79 -6.24 -8.05
C SER A 303 20.76 -5.09 -8.30
N TRP A 304 21.16 -4.41 -7.24
CA TRP A 304 22.22 -3.41 -7.26
C TRP A 304 23.10 -3.55 -6.01
N SER A 305 24.22 -2.82 -5.96
CA SER A 305 25.12 -2.89 -4.82
C SER A 305 25.79 -1.56 -4.50
N ARG A 306 26.19 -1.40 -3.24
CA ARG A 306 26.98 -0.27 -2.75
C ARG A 306 27.91 -0.74 -1.63
N ARG A 307 29.23 -0.67 -1.87
CA ARG A 307 30.25 -1.24 -0.97
C ARG A 307 29.92 -2.73 -0.68
N ALA A 308 29.84 -3.12 0.58
CA ALA A 308 29.49 -4.48 0.99
C ALA A 308 28.00 -4.80 0.89
N GLN A 309 27.13 -3.79 0.69
CA GLN A 309 25.69 -3.97 0.65
C GLN A 309 25.20 -4.37 -0.74
N THR A 310 24.37 -5.41 -0.78
CA THR A 310 23.64 -5.86 -1.96
C THR A 310 22.15 -5.72 -1.72
N PHE A 311 21.43 -5.35 -2.78
CA PHE A 311 20.01 -5.09 -2.77
C PHE A 311 19.34 -6.00 -3.78
N GLU A 312 18.18 -6.54 -3.43
CA GLU A 312 17.35 -7.35 -4.32
C GLU A 312 15.90 -6.88 -4.21
N LEU A 313 15.41 -6.25 -5.27
CA LEU A 313 13.99 -5.97 -5.45
C LEU A 313 13.34 -7.17 -6.12
N ARG A 314 12.52 -7.89 -5.35
CA ARG A 314 11.90 -9.16 -5.75
C ARG A 314 10.44 -8.94 -6.12
N HIS A 315 10.00 -9.53 -7.22
CA HIS A 315 8.58 -9.73 -7.46
C HIS A 315 8.05 -10.86 -6.59
N CYS A 316 7.02 -10.57 -5.81
CA CYS A 316 6.34 -11.55 -5.00
C CYS A 316 5.53 -12.53 -5.89
N THR A 317 5.39 -13.75 -5.40
CA THR A 317 4.87 -14.90 -6.16
C THR A 317 3.40 -15.19 -5.92
N GLY A 318 2.77 -14.47 -4.99
CA GLY A 318 1.34 -14.54 -4.72
C GLY A 318 0.50 -14.07 -5.90
N LYS A 319 -0.82 -14.17 -5.72
CA LYS A 319 -1.79 -13.89 -6.77
C LYS A 319 -2.72 -12.72 -6.45
N SER A 320 -2.94 -12.42 -5.18
CA SER A 320 -3.61 -11.19 -4.76
C SER A 320 -2.71 -9.98 -5.00
N ARG A 321 -3.25 -8.78 -4.90
CA ARG A 321 -2.47 -7.54 -4.98
C ARG A 321 -1.36 -7.50 -3.90
N ASN A 322 -1.70 -7.77 -2.64
CA ASN A 322 -0.72 -7.86 -1.54
C ASN A 322 0.39 -8.89 -1.85
N GLY A 323 0.03 -10.08 -2.34
CA GLY A 323 0.97 -11.18 -2.55
C GLY A 323 1.75 -11.12 -3.87
N SER A 324 1.35 -10.30 -4.84
CA SER A 324 1.99 -10.17 -6.16
C SER A 324 2.83 -8.90 -6.33
N GLY A 325 2.93 -8.10 -5.27
CA GLY A 325 3.68 -6.85 -5.23
C GLY A 325 5.20 -7.03 -5.26
N LEU A 326 5.91 -6.06 -4.68
CA LEU A 326 7.35 -6.04 -4.54
C LEU A 326 7.76 -6.24 -3.08
N ALA A 327 8.92 -6.88 -2.89
CA ALA A 327 9.62 -6.95 -1.61
C ALA A 327 11.09 -6.57 -1.82
N LEU A 328 11.70 -5.94 -0.81
CA LEU A 328 13.10 -5.52 -0.85
C LEU A 328 13.92 -6.29 0.18
N VAL A 329 14.98 -6.96 -0.27
CA VAL A 329 15.99 -7.58 0.60
C VAL A 329 17.27 -6.78 0.48
N VAL A 330 17.81 -6.34 1.62
CA VAL A 330 19.11 -5.66 1.69
C VAL A 330 20.04 -6.50 2.54
N THR A 331 21.21 -6.89 2.02
CA THR A 331 22.20 -7.68 2.74
C THR A 331 23.50 -6.92 2.88
N ASP A 332 24.01 -6.78 4.10
CA ASP A 332 25.35 -6.25 4.37
C ASP A 332 26.32 -7.43 4.57
N ARG A 333 27.25 -7.60 3.62
CA ARG A 333 28.20 -8.72 3.61
C ARG A 333 29.35 -8.56 4.61
N ASP A 334 29.60 -7.36 5.14
CA ASP A 334 30.65 -7.17 6.14
C ASP A 334 30.25 -7.76 7.49
N VAL A 335 28.94 -7.78 7.77
CA VAL A 335 28.37 -8.31 9.03
C VAL A 335 27.55 -9.59 8.83
N ASP A 336 27.34 -10.01 7.59
CA ASP A 336 26.50 -11.16 7.21
C ASP A 336 25.09 -11.08 7.80
N ARG A 337 24.41 -9.95 7.51
CA ARG A 337 23.07 -9.62 8.03
C ARG A 337 22.18 -9.10 6.91
N SER A 338 20.88 -9.32 7.04
CA SER A 338 19.88 -8.77 6.11
C SER A 338 18.79 -7.94 6.79
N TRP A 339 18.24 -7.00 6.03
CA TRP A 339 16.93 -6.40 6.26
C TRP A 339 15.95 -6.91 5.21
N VAL A 340 14.69 -7.09 5.60
CA VAL A 340 13.62 -7.55 4.72
C VAL A 340 12.42 -6.60 4.83
N LEU A 341 12.07 -5.96 3.72
CA LEU A 341 10.88 -5.11 3.61
C LEU A 341 9.84 -5.85 2.78
N THR A 342 8.67 -6.11 3.37
CA THR A 342 7.72 -7.10 2.88
C THR A 342 6.56 -6.50 2.08
N GLY A 343 6.25 -5.22 2.31
CA GLY A 343 4.89 -4.72 2.06
C GLY A 343 3.91 -5.65 2.75
N ASP A 344 2.86 -6.06 2.03
CA ASP A 344 1.90 -7.03 2.55
C ASP A 344 2.12 -8.47 2.09
N ALA A 345 3.15 -8.73 1.29
CA ALA A 345 3.44 -10.06 0.83
C ALA A 345 3.81 -10.98 2.01
N GLY A 346 3.17 -12.14 2.08
CA GLY A 346 3.58 -13.15 3.05
C GLY A 346 5.01 -13.61 2.77
N TYR A 347 5.77 -14.02 3.79
CA TYR A 347 7.16 -14.47 3.61
C TYR A 347 7.36 -15.58 2.58
N HIS A 348 6.34 -16.44 2.42
CA HIS A 348 6.34 -17.51 1.43
C HIS A 348 6.11 -17.02 -0.02
N GLU A 349 5.74 -15.76 -0.21
CA GLU A 349 5.46 -15.13 -1.49
C GLU A 349 6.66 -14.32 -1.99
N ILE A 350 7.49 -13.76 -1.10
CA ILE A 350 8.68 -12.95 -1.45
C ILE A 350 9.61 -13.67 -2.44
N GLY A 351 9.61 -15.00 -2.45
CA GLY A 351 10.37 -15.81 -3.39
C GLY A 351 11.88 -15.67 -3.20
N GLY A 352 12.64 -16.33 -4.08
CA GLY A 352 14.10 -16.33 -4.04
C GLY A 352 14.72 -17.10 -2.86
N PRO A 353 16.05 -17.09 -2.73
CA PRO A 353 16.75 -17.70 -1.60
C PRO A 353 16.35 -17.04 -0.28
N ALA A 354 16.38 -17.83 0.80
CA ALA A 354 16.26 -17.29 2.14
C ALA A 354 17.38 -16.25 2.37
N PRO A 355 17.06 -15.08 2.94
CA PRO A 355 18.08 -14.09 3.25
C PRO A 355 19.07 -14.64 4.29
N ALA A 356 20.26 -14.03 4.36
CA ALA A 356 21.15 -14.18 5.51
C ALA A 356 20.39 -13.81 6.81
N PRO A 357 20.88 -14.20 8.01
CA PRO A 357 20.20 -13.91 9.26
C PRO A 357 19.71 -12.46 9.33
N VAL A 358 18.43 -12.31 9.70
CA VAL A 358 17.71 -11.04 9.54
C VAL A 358 17.84 -10.19 10.80
N SER A 359 18.45 -9.02 10.67
CA SER A 359 18.57 -8.03 11.74
C SER A 359 17.36 -7.12 11.84
N ALA A 360 16.60 -6.94 10.76
CA ALA A 360 15.36 -6.16 10.80
C ALA A 360 14.37 -6.67 9.75
N VAL A 361 13.10 -6.75 10.12
CA VAL A 361 12.01 -7.05 9.19
C VAL A 361 10.82 -6.16 9.46
N THR A 362 10.25 -5.60 8.39
CA THR A 362 8.92 -5.00 8.45
C THR A 362 7.92 -6.15 8.48
N VAL A 363 7.08 -6.23 9.50
CA VAL A 363 6.13 -7.32 9.60
C VAL A 363 5.07 -7.15 8.51
N PRO A 364 4.76 -8.20 7.71
CA PRO A 364 3.86 -8.07 6.58
C PRO A 364 2.44 -7.70 7.02
N HIS A 365 1.77 -6.89 6.21
CA HIS A 365 0.34 -6.60 6.33
C HIS A 365 -0.04 -6.12 7.73
N HIS A 366 0.77 -5.21 8.29
CA HIS A 366 0.60 -4.62 9.61
C HIS A 366 0.59 -5.63 10.78
N GLY A 367 0.96 -6.90 10.53
CA GLY A 367 0.79 -8.00 11.48
C GLY A 367 -0.57 -8.71 11.39
N ALA A 368 -1.25 -8.66 10.25
CA ALA A 368 -2.43 -9.45 9.97
C ALA A 368 -2.17 -10.96 10.05
N ARG A 369 -3.24 -11.76 10.05
CA ARG A 369 -3.14 -13.22 10.11
C ARG A 369 -2.36 -13.77 8.91
N MET A 370 -1.19 -14.31 9.20
CA MET A 370 -0.33 -14.92 8.20
C MET A 370 -0.87 -16.26 7.67
N ALA A 371 -0.70 -16.53 6.38
CA ALA A 371 -1.04 -17.84 5.80
C ALA A 371 -0.24 -18.99 6.47
N ALA A 372 -0.81 -20.20 6.51
CA ALA A 372 -0.18 -21.37 7.13
C ALA A 372 1.24 -21.66 6.60
N LYS A 373 1.44 -21.52 5.29
CA LYS A 373 2.73 -21.68 4.59
C LYS A 373 3.73 -20.54 4.82
N SER A 374 3.27 -19.39 5.34
CA SER A 374 4.13 -18.25 5.64
C SER A 374 5.03 -18.55 6.83
N LYS A 375 6.34 -18.47 6.62
CA LYS A 375 7.37 -18.73 7.64
C LYS A 375 8.25 -17.48 7.75
N PRO A 376 8.24 -16.78 8.91
CA PRO A 376 9.18 -15.68 9.13
C PRO A 376 10.64 -16.12 8.93
N PRO A 377 11.51 -15.24 8.42
CA PRO A 377 12.93 -15.54 8.31
C PRO A 377 13.55 -15.70 9.70
N LYS A 378 14.69 -16.39 9.78
CA LYS A 378 15.40 -16.58 11.04
C LYS A 378 16.00 -15.24 11.50
N PRO A 379 15.78 -14.82 12.76
CA PRO A 379 16.42 -13.62 13.28
C PRO A 379 17.93 -13.83 13.45
N SER A 380 18.66 -12.73 13.37
CA SER A 380 20.07 -12.66 13.71
C SER A 380 20.33 -12.89 15.20
N GLU A 381 21.44 -13.54 15.51
CA GLU A 381 21.90 -13.69 16.89
C GLU A 381 22.42 -12.35 17.44
N GLY A 382 22.11 -12.07 18.70
CA GLY A 382 22.53 -10.86 19.43
C GLY A 382 21.66 -9.63 19.18
N TYR A 383 21.39 -9.29 17.91
CA TYR A 383 20.59 -8.13 17.54
C TYR A 383 19.64 -8.44 16.39
N ALA A 384 18.34 -8.25 16.65
CA ALA A 384 17.29 -8.29 15.63
C ALA A 384 16.14 -7.35 16.03
N ARG A 385 15.36 -6.88 15.05
CA ARG A 385 14.19 -6.01 15.22
C ARG A 385 12.99 -6.48 14.39
N LEU A 386 11.84 -6.59 15.03
CA LEU A 386 10.54 -6.65 14.34
C LEU A 386 9.97 -5.24 14.31
N LEU A 387 9.62 -4.75 13.13
CA LEU A 387 8.99 -3.45 12.94
C LEU A 387 7.52 -3.66 12.55
N TYR A 388 6.60 -3.36 13.46
CA TYR A 388 5.16 -3.36 13.17
C TYR A 388 4.70 -1.93 12.86
N SER A 389 4.16 -1.73 11.67
CA SER A 389 3.52 -0.47 11.25
C SER A 389 2.01 -0.63 11.31
N PHE A 390 1.37 0.02 12.27
CA PHE A 390 -0.08 0.05 12.45
C PHE A 390 -0.51 1.32 13.17
N GLY A 391 -1.81 1.64 13.08
CA GLY A 391 -2.38 2.85 13.66
C GLY A 391 -3.09 2.63 15.01
N PRO A 392 -3.13 3.64 15.91
CA PRO A 392 -3.86 3.54 17.17
C PRO A 392 -5.34 3.24 16.92
N GLY A 393 -5.88 2.23 17.59
CA GLY A 393 -7.28 1.85 17.45
C GLY A 393 -7.71 1.46 16.03
N ASN A 394 -6.78 0.98 15.19
CA ASN A 394 -7.15 0.39 13.90
C ASN A 394 -8.21 -0.71 14.09
N SER A 395 -9.02 -0.91 13.05
CA SER A 395 -10.13 -1.86 13.11
C SER A 395 -10.52 -2.28 11.71
N HIS A 396 -10.57 -3.59 11.49
CA HIS A 396 -10.93 -4.23 10.23
C HIS A 396 -12.22 -5.03 10.38
N GLY A 397 -13.07 -4.95 9.35
CA GLY A 397 -14.40 -5.59 9.34
C GLY A 397 -15.35 -5.18 10.47
N SER A 398 -16.52 -5.82 10.49
CA SER A 398 -17.54 -5.61 11.53
C SER A 398 -17.17 -6.25 12.88
N THR A 399 -16.22 -7.18 12.87
CA THR A 399 -15.67 -7.84 14.06
C THR A 399 -14.59 -7.03 14.75
N ASN A 400 -14.22 -5.86 14.20
CA ASN A 400 -13.19 -4.96 14.72
C ASN A 400 -11.85 -5.67 14.98
N VAL A 401 -11.42 -6.52 14.05
CA VAL A 401 -10.09 -7.15 14.11
C VAL A 401 -9.05 -6.03 14.15
N ARG A 402 -8.12 -6.13 15.11
CA ARG A 402 -7.02 -5.18 15.24
C ARG A 402 -5.72 -5.81 14.78
N HIS A 403 -4.88 -4.99 14.21
CA HIS A 403 -3.51 -5.34 13.86
C HIS A 403 -2.56 -4.67 14.86
N PRO A 404 -1.55 -5.40 15.35
CA PRO A 404 -1.15 -6.75 14.95
C PRO A 404 -2.00 -7.85 15.60
N THR A 405 -2.15 -8.98 14.90
CA THR A 405 -2.91 -10.14 15.37
C THR A 405 -2.05 -11.06 16.24
N GLN A 406 -2.66 -11.74 17.21
CA GLN A 406 -1.95 -12.74 18.02
C GLN A 406 -1.33 -13.86 17.16
N HIS A 407 -1.99 -14.22 16.06
CA HIS A 407 -1.50 -15.22 15.14
C HIS A 407 -0.17 -14.80 14.48
N ALA A 408 -0.02 -13.53 14.10
CA ALA A 408 1.26 -13.02 13.58
C ALA A 408 2.36 -13.08 14.64
N ILE A 409 2.05 -12.69 15.88
CA ILE A 409 2.97 -12.76 17.03
C ILE A 409 3.46 -14.19 17.24
N ASP A 410 2.55 -15.16 17.32
CA ASP A 410 2.87 -16.57 17.55
C ASP A 410 3.73 -17.17 16.43
N LYS A 411 3.48 -16.77 15.17
CA LYS A 411 4.30 -17.19 14.03
C LYS A 411 5.74 -16.71 14.14
N HIS A 412 5.96 -15.46 14.55
CA HIS A 412 7.31 -14.93 14.74
C HIS A 412 8.00 -15.55 15.96
N LEU A 413 7.28 -15.74 17.07
CA LEU A 413 7.78 -16.49 18.24
C LEU A 413 8.27 -17.89 17.84
N THR A 414 7.47 -18.61 17.04
CA THR A 414 7.82 -19.96 16.54
C THR A 414 9.05 -19.95 15.64
N ALA A 415 9.28 -18.86 14.90
CA ALA A 415 10.47 -18.68 14.07
C ALA A 415 11.72 -18.20 14.85
N GLY A 416 11.62 -18.04 16.17
CA GLY A 416 12.72 -17.68 17.06
C GLY A 416 12.84 -16.17 17.35
N TRP A 417 11.88 -15.35 16.91
CA TRP A 417 11.86 -13.93 17.25
C TRP A 417 11.37 -13.71 18.68
N SER A 418 12.10 -12.89 19.44
CA SER A 418 11.68 -12.56 20.80
C SER A 418 10.60 -11.48 20.81
N HIS A 419 9.59 -11.66 21.67
CA HIS A 419 8.58 -10.64 22.02
C HIS A 419 8.57 -10.39 23.54
N THR A 420 9.66 -10.77 24.25
CA THR A 420 9.73 -11.01 25.71
C THR A 420 9.19 -9.92 26.64
N MET A 421 8.98 -8.70 26.17
CA MET A 421 8.45 -7.59 26.98
C MET A 421 7.22 -6.89 26.38
N TRP A 422 6.70 -7.38 25.24
CA TRP A 422 5.44 -6.95 24.66
C TRP A 422 4.42 -8.06 24.92
N SER A 423 3.41 -7.77 25.74
CA SER A 423 2.55 -8.80 26.33
C SER A 423 1.79 -9.59 25.26
N LYS A 424 1.64 -10.90 25.49
CA LYS A 424 0.96 -11.83 24.56
C LYS A 424 -0.56 -11.71 24.59
N ASP A 425 -1.13 -10.95 25.50
CA ASP A 425 -2.56 -11.07 25.79
C ASP A 425 -3.42 -10.22 24.84
N CYS A 426 -2.85 -9.21 24.18
CA CYS A 426 -3.52 -8.46 23.12
C CYS A 426 -2.46 -7.86 22.16
N GLY A 427 -2.41 -8.33 20.91
CA GLY A 427 -1.47 -7.77 19.93
C GLY A 427 -1.67 -6.26 19.76
N GLY A 428 -0.68 -5.47 20.21
CA GLY A 428 -0.73 -4.01 20.20
C GLY A 428 -1.14 -3.33 21.50
N GLU A 429 -1.55 -4.03 22.56
CA GLU A 429 -1.79 -3.39 23.86
C GLU A 429 -0.48 -3.22 24.64
N GLY A 430 0.10 -2.03 24.50
CA GLY A 430 1.33 -1.62 25.17
C GLY A 430 2.42 -1.21 24.18
N VAL A 431 3.29 -0.32 24.65
CA VAL A 431 4.43 0.22 23.90
C VAL A 431 5.35 -0.92 23.47
N GLY A 432 5.61 -1.03 22.16
CA GLY A 432 6.64 -1.91 21.64
C GLY A 432 7.99 -1.63 22.31
N VAL A 433 8.65 -2.67 22.81
CA VAL A 433 9.97 -2.56 23.42
C VAL A 433 10.93 -3.53 22.75
N PRO A 434 12.21 -3.15 22.57
CA PRO A 434 13.19 -3.99 21.91
C PRO A 434 13.16 -5.44 22.41
N PRO A 435 13.12 -6.44 21.51
CA PRO A 435 13.40 -6.33 20.07
C PRO A 435 12.17 -6.10 19.16
N VAL A 436 10.99 -5.81 19.71
CA VAL A 436 9.78 -5.47 18.93
C VAL A 436 9.57 -3.96 18.99
N LEU A 437 9.53 -3.29 17.84
CA LEU A 437 9.23 -1.87 17.76
C LEU A 437 7.90 -1.68 17.02
N THR A 438 7.06 -0.80 17.54
CA THR A 438 5.71 -0.55 17.00
C THR A 438 5.52 0.94 16.77
N THR A 439 4.86 1.34 15.68
CA THR A 439 4.59 2.76 15.41
C THR A 439 3.50 3.35 16.32
N ALA A 440 2.66 2.49 16.88
CA ALA A 440 1.54 2.85 17.75
C ALA A 440 1.33 1.81 18.85
N ASP A 441 0.39 2.10 19.76
CA ASP A 441 -0.23 1.11 20.63
C ASP A 441 -1.79 1.25 20.65
N HIS A 442 -2.44 0.33 21.35
CA HIS A 442 -3.89 0.29 21.56
C HIS A 442 -4.29 0.59 23.01
N ALA A 443 -3.37 1.07 23.86
CA ALA A 443 -3.56 1.15 25.30
C ALA A 443 -4.76 2.03 25.67
N ALA A 444 -5.67 1.48 26.50
CA ALA A 444 -6.92 2.14 26.89
C ALA A 444 -6.71 3.44 27.69
N SER A 445 -5.52 3.66 28.26
CA SER A 445 -5.19 4.87 29.03
C SER A 445 -4.97 6.12 28.17
N SER A 446 -4.76 5.96 26.86
CA SER A 446 -4.79 7.04 25.88
C SER A 446 -5.11 6.44 24.50
N PRO A 447 -6.36 6.48 24.02
CA PRO A 447 -6.80 5.77 22.81
C PRO A 447 -6.19 6.25 21.47
N HIS A 448 -5.09 7.00 21.49
CA HIS A 448 -4.49 7.68 20.33
C HIS A 448 -2.96 7.78 20.34
N ASP A 449 -2.25 6.94 21.12
CA ASP A 449 -0.81 7.11 21.27
C ASP A 449 -0.02 6.58 20.06
N HIS A 450 0.16 7.50 19.12
CA HIS A 450 1.26 7.51 18.18
C HIS A 450 2.58 7.49 18.94
N LEU A 451 3.37 6.43 18.74
CA LEU A 451 4.65 6.28 19.42
C LEU A 451 5.78 6.98 18.68
N GLY A 452 5.55 7.41 17.43
CA GLY A 452 6.59 7.89 16.53
C GLY A 452 7.30 6.73 15.80
N GLY A 453 8.17 7.08 14.85
CA GLY A 453 8.88 6.11 14.03
C GLY A 453 9.90 5.28 14.81
N ALA A 454 10.20 4.09 14.27
CA ALA A 454 11.10 3.11 14.86
C ALA A 454 12.25 2.76 13.93
N ALA A 455 13.48 2.87 14.42
CA ALA A 455 14.69 2.61 13.66
C ALA A 455 15.38 1.29 14.05
N ALA A 456 15.95 0.61 13.06
CA ALA A 456 16.76 -0.58 13.23
C ALA A 456 18.10 -0.43 12.51
N GLY A 457 19.18 -0.89 13.14
CA GLY A 457 20.52 -0.94 12.57
C GLY A 457 20.89 -2.33 12.05
N TRP A 458 22.18 -2.57 11.86
CA TRP A 458 22.70 -3.86 11.39
C TRP A 458 23.02 -4.83 12.54
N THR A 459 23.69 -4.36 13.57
CA THR A 459 24.21 -5.18 14.69
C THR A 459 23.92 -4.60 16.07
N SER A 460 23.39 -3.38 16.13
CA SER A 460 23.05 -2.66 17.35
C SER A 460 21.98 -1.61 17.05
N PRO A 461 21.29 -1.07 18.08
CA PRO A 461 20.42 0.10 17.90
C PRO A 461 21.22 1.23 17.23
N PRO A 462 20.68 1.90 16.21
CA PRO A 462 21.38 2.99 15.54
C PRO A 462 21.33 4.27 16.39
N SER A 463 22.27 5.18 16.16
CA SER A 463 22.15 6.56 16.66
C SER A 463 21.09 7.32 15.85
N PRO A 464 20.47 8.37 16.41
CA PRO A 464 19.54 9.20 15.64
C PRO A 464 20.19 9.71 14.34
N PRO A 465 19.48 9.67 13.20
CA PRO A 465 20.05 10.05 11.91
C PRO A 465 20.33 11.56 11.84
N ASP A 466 21.60 11.94 11.78
CA ASP A 466 22.07 13.34 11.94
C ASP A 466 21.33 14.36 11.05
N HIS A 467 21.23 14.10 9.75
CA HIS A 467 20.52 15.00 8.83
C HIS A 467 19.04 15.13 9.19
N LEU A 468 18.36 14.01 9.45
CA LEU A 468 16.98 14.06 9.89
C LEU A 468 16.88 14.83 11.21
N VAL A 469 17.75 14.64 12.21
CA VAL A 469 17.62 15.37 13.48
C VAL A 469 17.93 16.87 13.34
N ASN A 470 19.06 17.21 12.73
CA ASN A 470 19.67 18.54 12.82
C ASN A 470 19.41 19.44 11.61
N ASP A 471 19.28 18.87 10.41
CA ASP A 471 19.33 19.64 9.15
C ASP A 471 17.98 19.69 8.42
N CYS A 472 17.15 18.65 8.56
CA CYS A 472 15.87 18.57 7.87
C CYS A 472 14.74 19.14 8.74
N HIS A 473 14.02 20.12 8.19
CA HIS A 473 12.84 20.70 8.84
C HIS A 473 11.54 19.97 8.48
N LYS A 474 11.57 19.05 7.51
CA LYS A 474 10.40 18.31 7.00
C LYS A 474 10.60 16.82 7.22
N LYS A 475 10.11 16.31 8.34
CA LYS A 475 10.37 14.93 8.77
C LYS A 475 9.33 14.42 9.75
N MET A 476 9.10 13.13 9.71
CA MET A 476 8.42 12.41 10.78
C MET A 476 9.38 12.19 11.97
N PRO A 477 8.87 12.26 13.21
CA PRO A 477 9.67 11.96 14.39
C PRO A 477 10.06 10.48 14.42
N VAL A 478 11.28 10.20 14.86
CA VAL A 478 11.80 8.85 15.12
C VAL A 478 12.21 8.79 16.58
N THR A 479 11.55 7.92 17.34
CA THR A 479 11.56 7.94 18.81
C THR A 479 12.05 6.61 19.40
N GLN A 480 12.15 5.56 18.59
CA GLN A 480 12.49 4.20 19.02
C GLN A 480 13.70 3.63 18.23
N VAL A 481 14.51 2.77 18.89
CA VAL A 481 15.75 2.13 18.34
C VAL A 481 15.99 0.68 18.80
#